data_AF-A0A7H1NR41-F1
#
_entry.id   AF-A0A7H1NR41-F1
#
_cell.length_a   1.000
_cell.length_b   1.000
_cell.length_c   1.000
_cell.angle_alpha   90.00
_cell.angle_beta   90.00
_cell.angle_gamma   90.00
#
_symmetry.space_group_name_H-M   'P 1'
#
loop_
_entity.id
_entity.type
_entity.pdbx_description
1 polymer ?
#
loop_
_entity_poly.entity_id
_entity_poly.type
_entity_poly.pdbx_seq_one_letter_code
_entity_poly.pdbx_strand_id
1 'polypeptide(L)'
;MMEKNEDILLEPWILHHASLFGYENLTIIDNGSSNPIVHTLLSYYETKGCTVLRQFSSSEDFLNKGAVIASIIQGWDNANDEYDFVFPLDCDEFLALSSERGPRFDKANIHQVFESLKEHNATFVLRRVLLNIPQEPGFFRTQIIQKGFFKKGSLVELDRGFHNPVSIFPENWFVAPFTLIHLHNRYRYEDTQKYARQKLEHYINPDDPQALAEYDGPFKTYFQMSEEDYRNGYQTTACLFIPSVLTHFEALQCNTTLMFGNAATLRTEFQKGSLLADLAATAGGIARFVTTNPETGAARYEFILYDAESYGRHNPDIVQHPHYTTWPLVHFLEHGFAEQRKCNDMFPAPFALIDPA
;
A
#
# COMPACT_ATOMS: atom_id res chain seq x y z
N MET A 1 -11.19 -8.37 5.54
CA MET A 1 -9.99 -7.94 6.28
C MET A 1 -10.00 -8.57 7.68
N MET A 2 -8.83 -8.89 8.25
CA MET A 2 -8.69 -9.27 9.68
C MET A 2 -7.77 -8.27 10.38
N GLU A 3 -8.24 -7.69 11.49
CA GLU A 3 -7.56 -6.64 12.25
C GLU A 3 -7.56 -6.93 13.75
N LYS A 4 -6.64 -6.29 14.48
CA LYS A 4 -6.64 -6.27 15.95
C LYS A 4 -6.07 -4.94 16.42
N ASN A 5 -6.85 -4.19 17.19
CA ASN A 5 -6.45 -2.92 17.78
C ASN A 5 -6.01 -1.85 16.75
N GLU A 6 -6.55 -1.87 15.53
CA GLU A 6 -6.23 -0.88 14.49
C GLU A 6 -7.04 0.41 14.68
N ASP A 7 -6.68 1.25 15.65
CA ASP A 7 -7.40 2.50 15.94
C ASP A 7 -7.15 3.64 14.96
N ILE A 8 -6.03 3.60 14.22
CA ILE A 8 -5.67 4.65 13.26
C ILE A 8 -6.22 4.36 11.85
N LEU A 9 -6.11 3.11 11.38
CA LEU A 9 -6.39 2.78 9.98
C LEU A 9 -7.74 2.11 9.74
N LEU A 10 -8.41 1.58 10.77
CA LEU A 10 -9.69 0.89 10.60
C LEU A 10 -10.74 1.78 9.94
N GLU A 11 -10.97 2.98 10.48
CA GLU A 11 -11.97 3.90 9.92
C GLU A 11 -11.60 4.37 8.50
N PRO A 12 -10.36 4.83 8.22
CA PRO A 12 -9.94 5.11 6.85
C PRO A 12 -10.12 3.94 5.89
N TRP A 13 -9.80 2.72 6.32
CA TRP A 13 -9.97 1.52 5.50
C TRP A 13 -11.44 1.29 5.15
N ILE A 14 -12.33 1.40 6.15
CA ILE A 14 -13.77 1.27 5.95
C ILE A 14 -14.29 2.36 5.01
N LEU A 15 -14.01 3.63 5.28
CA LEU A 15 -14.50 4.76 4.49
C LEU A 15 -14.04 4.67 3.04
N HIS A 16 -12.77 4.32 2.82
CA HIS A 16 -12.23 4.17 1.49
C HIS A 16 -12.91 3.04 0.72
N HIS A 17 -12.95 1.82 1.26
CA HIS A 17 -13.52 0.69 0.53
C HIS A 17 -15.04 0.78 0.43
N ALA A 18 -15.73 1.36 1.41
CA ALA A 18 -17.17 1.61 1.32
C ALA A 18 -17.50 2.65 0.24
N SER A 19 -16.65 3.67 0.05
CA SER A 19 -16.83 4.63 -1.05
C SER A 19 -16.76 3.98 -2.43
N LEU A 20 -15.99 2.89 -2.55
CA LEU A 20 -15.84 2.12 -3.78
C LEU A 20 -16.94 1.05 -3.93
N PHE A 21 -17.20 0.27 -2.88
CA PHE A 21 -17.97 -0.96 -2.97
C PHE A 21 -19.27 -0.96 -2.17
N GLY A 22 -19.52 0.02 -1.32
CA GLY A 22 -20.64 0.00 -0.36
C GLY A 22 -20.25 -0.67 0.96
N TYR A 23 -20.91 -0.28 2.06
CA TYR A 23 -20.63 -0.82 3.40
C TYR A 23 -21.03 -2.29 3.52
N GLU A 24 -22.14 -2.66 2.88
CA GLU A 24 -22.72 -4.00 2.82
C GLU A 24 -21.78 -5.05 2.20
N ASN A 25 -20.80 -4.60 1.41
CA ASN A 25 -19.81 -5.46 0.75
C ASN A 25 -18.50 -5.56 1.55
N LEU A 26 -18.44 -5.02 2.76
CA LEU A 26 -17.26 -5.09 3.63
C LEU A 26 -17.45 -6.12 4.73
N THR A 27 -16.54 -7.09 4.79
CA THR A 27 -16.43 -8.05 5.90
C THR A 27 -15.14 -7.80 6.68
N ILE A 28 -15.30 -7.55 7.97
CA ILE A 28 -14.24 -7.24 8.93
C ILE A 28 -14.20 -8.35 9.99
N ILE A 29 -13.02 -8.90 10.24
CA ILE A 29 -12.78 -9.88 11.29
C ILE A 29 -12.00 -9.18 12.41
N ASP A 30 -12.64 -8.98 13.55
CA ASP A 30 -12.00 -8.47 14.76
C ASP A 30 -11.31 -9.64 15.49
N ASN A 31 -9.98 -9.69 15.42
CA ASN A 31 -9.16 -10.72 16.04
C ASN A 31 -8.90 -10.45 17.52
N GLY A 32 -9.98 -10.15 18.26
CA GLY A 32 -9.93 -9.96 19.70
C GLY A 32 -9.29 -8.63 20.09
N SER A 33 -9.71 -7.53 19.47
CA SER A 33 -9.34 -6.19 19.91
C SER A 33 -9.72 -5.98 21.37
N SER A 34 -8.92 -5.18 22.06
CA SER A 34 -9.16 -4.71 23.43
C SER A 34 -9.28 -3.18 23.50
N ASN A 35 -9.01 -2.49 22.39
CA ASN A 35 -9.11 -1.04 22.28
C ASN A 35 -10.60 -0.60 22.21
N PRO A 36 -11.10 0.20 23.19
CA PRO A 36 -12.50 0.65 23.20
C PRO A 36 -12.88 1.51 21.98
N ILE A 37 -11.91 2.21 21.38
CA ILE A 37 -12.13 3.02 20.17
C ILE A 37 -12.48 2.08 19.01
N VAL A 38 -11.72 1.00 18.84
CA VAL A 38 -11.95 0.00 17.80
C VAL A 38 -13.34 -0.63 17.95
N HIS A 39 -13.73 -1.04 19.16
CA HIS A 39 -15.07 -1.58 19.39
C HIS A 39 -16.19 -0.59 19.06
N THR A 40 -15.98 0.69 19.38
CA THR A 40 -16.94 1.75 19.06
C THR A 40 -17.08 1.92 17.54
N LEU A 41 -15.95 1.97 16.82
CA LEU A 41 -15.94 2.06 15.36
C LEU A 41 -16.60 0.85 14.70
N LEU A 42 -16.23 -0.36 15.10
CA LEU A 42 -16.82 -1.59 14.57
C LEU A 42 -18.33 -1.63 14.79
N SER A 43 -18.79 -1.31 16.00
CA SER A 43 -20.23 -1.28 16.31
C SER A 43 -20.95 -0.21 15.49
N TYR A 44 -20.35 0.97 15.31
CA TYR A 44 -20.91 2.03 14.50
C TYR A 44 -21.05 1.61 13.03
N TYR A 45 -20.00 1.07 12.42
CA TYR A 45 -20.02 0.69 11.00
C TYR A 45 -20.82 -0.58 10.72
N GLU A 46 -20.99 -1.46 11.70
CA GLU A 46 -21.97 -2.55 11.65
C GLU A 46 -23.39 -1.99 11.46
N THR A 47 -23.76 -0.89 12.13
CA THR A 47 -25.06 -0.21 11.89
C THR A 47 -25.18 0.44 10.50
N LYS A 48 -24.06 0.61 9.79
CA LYS A 48 -24.02 1.15 8.42
C LYS A 48 -24.13 0.06 7.36
N GLY A 49 -24.01 -1.21 7.74
CA GLY A 49 -24.11 -2.36 6.84
C GLY A 49 -22.86 -3.23 6.77
N CYS A 50 -21.74 -2.84 7.40
CA CYS A 50 -20.56 -3.71 7.44
C CYS A 50 -20.86 -5.01 8.19
N THR A 51 -20.33 -6.13 7.71
CA THR A 51 -20.34 -7.38 8.46
C THR A 51 -19.11 -7.44 9.38
N VAL A 52 -19.33 -7.59 10.70
CA VAL A 52 -18.25 -7.70 11.69
C VAL A 52 -18.27 -9.07 12.37
N LEU A 53 -17.24 -9.87 12.11
CA LEU A 53 -17.05 -11.21 12.66
C LEU A 53 -16.11 -11.14 13.87
N ARG A 54 -16.60 -11.57 15.05
CA ARG A 54 -15.87 -11.50 16.33
C ARG A 54 -15.51 -12.88 16.88
N GLN A 55 -15.91 -13.95 16.19
CA GLN A 55 -15.68 -15.33 16.61
C GLN A 55 -14.24 -15.82 16.41
N PHE A 56 -13.44 -15.14 15.60
CA PHE A 56 -12.05 -15.50 15.28
C PHE A 56 -11.07 -14.61 16.05
N SER A 57 -11.09 -14.69 17.38
CA SER A 57 -10.41 -13.75 18.28
C SER A 57 -9.11 -14.26 18.91
N SER A 58 -8.68 -15.48 18.58
CA SER A 58 -7.49 -16.10 19.17
C SER A 58 -6.20 -15.84 18.36
N SER A 59 -5.04 -16.04 19.00
CA SER A 59 -3.75 -16.04 18.30
C SER A 59 -3.67 -17.14 17.23
N GLU A 60 -4.30 -18.30 17.47
CA GLU A 60 -4.32 -19.40 16.50
C GLU A 60 -5.09 -19.00 15.23
N ASP A 61 -6.19 -18.26 15.38
CA ASP A 61 -6.94 -17.72 14.24
C ASP A 61 -6.08 -16.76 13.40
N PHE A 62 -5.23 -15.95 14.06
CA PHE A 62 -4.31 -15.05 13.37
C PHE A 62 -3.20 -15.82 12.62
N LEU A 63 -2.63 -16.84 13.24
CA LEU A 63 -1.61 -17.69 12.61
C LEU A 63 -2.19 -18.43 11.38
N ASN A 64 -3.47 -18.82 11.45
CA ASN A 64 -4.22 -19.47 10.37
C ASN A 64 -5.11 -18.50 9.56
N LYS A 65 -4.81 -17.19 9.58
CA LYS A 65 -5.65 -16.14 8.97
C LYS A 65 -6.05 -16.43 7.53
N GLY A 66 -5.13 -16.97 6.73
CA GLY A 66 -5.41 -17.36 5.34
C GLY A 66 -6.52 -18.40 5.24
N ALA A 67 -6.44 -19.47 6.05
CA ALA A 67 -7.46 -20.52 6.10
C ALA A 67 -8.80 -20.02 6.66
N VAL A 68 -8.78 -19.17 7.70
CA VAL A 68 -10.00 -18.55 8.25
C VAL A 68 -10.74 -17.75 7.18
N ILE A 69 -10.02 -16.87 6.47
CA ILE A 69 -10.63 -16.02 5.42
C ILE A 69 -11.07 -16.88 4.23
N ALA A 70 -10.29 -17.88 3.83
CA ALA A 70 -10.69 -18.80 2.76
C ALA A 70 -11.98 -19.55 3.12
N SER A 71 -12.11 -20.03 4.35
CA SER A 71 -13.33 -20.71 4.81
C SER A 71 -14.55 -19.81 4.80
N ILE A 72 -14.41 -18.52 5.12
CA ILE A 72 -15.51 -17.55 5.05
C ILE A 72 -15.97 -17.37 3.61
N ILE A 73 -15.03 -17.15 2.69
CA ILE A 73 -15.30 -16.95 1.26
C ILE A 73 -15.97 -18.18 0.65
N GLN A 74 -15.45 -19.36 0.94
CA GLN A 74 -16.05 -20.62 0.50
C GLN A 74 -17.44 -20.84 1.11
N GLY A 75 -17.68 -20.31 2.31
CA GLY A 75 -19.02 -20.23 2.90
C GLY A 75 -20.00 -19.44 2.02
N TRP A 76 -19.61 -18.26 1.53
CA TRP A 76 -20.40 -17.45 0.60
C TRP A 76 -20.64 -18.16 -0.74
N ASP A 77 -19.61 -18.84 -1.26
CA ASP A 77 -19.73 -19.66 -2.48
C ASP A 77 -20.78 -20.76 -2.32
N ASN A 78 -20.73 -21.49 -1.21
CA ASN A 78 -21.65 -22.58 -0.92
C ASN A 78 -23.08 -22.09 -0.62
N ALA A 79 -23.22 -20.92 0.00
CA ALA A 79 -24.50 -20.26 0.24
C ALA A 79 -25.08 -19.61 -1.05
N ASN A 80 -24.27 -19.51 -2.10
CA ASN A 80 -24.58 -18.83 -3.35
C ASN A 80 -24.91 -17.34 -3.15
N ASP A 81 -24.20 -16.67 -2.25
CA ASP A 81 -24.34 -15.23 -2.01
C ASP A 81 -24.05 -14.41 -3.28
N GLU A 82 -24.67 -13.24 -3.42
CA GLU A 82 -24.48 -12.39 -4.59
C GLU A 82 -23.19 -11.57 -4.49
N TYR A 83 -22.18 -11.97 -5.25
CA TYR A 83 -20.95 -11.20 -5.49
C TYR A 83 -20.24 -11.71 -6.75
N ASP A 84 -19.42 -10.86 -7.37
CA ASP A 84 -18.62 -11.24 -8.55
C ASP A 84 -17.17 -11.58 -8.18
N PHE A 85 -16.59 -10.79 -7.29
CA PHE A 85 -15.20 -10.88 -6.86
C PHE A 85 -15.06 -10.68 -5.35
N VAL A 86 -14.00 -11.26 -4.79
CA VAL A 86 -13.58 -11.03 -3.40
C VAL A 86 -12.11 -10.62 -3.37
N PHE A 87 -11.82 -9.60 -2.56
CA PHE A 87 -10.48 -9.05 -2.37
C PHE A 87 -10.06 -9.14 -0.90
N PRO A 88 -9.25 -10.15 -0.51
CA PRO A 88 -8.62 -10.19 0.80
C PRO A 88 -7.57 -9.08 0.93
N LEU A 89 -7.75 -8.19 1.90
CA LEU A 89 -6.85 -7.07 2.17
C LEU A 89 -6.52 -6.98 3.67
N ASP A 90 -5.33 -6.47 3.94
CA ASP A 90 -4.91 -6.01 5.27
C ASP A 90 -5.46 -4.60 5.58
N CYS A 91 -5.50 -4.23 6.86
CA CYS A 91 -6.09 -2.95 7.31
C CYS A 91 -5.28 -1.72 6.87
N ASP A 92 -4.03 -1.93 6.47
CA ASP A 92 -3.12 -0.93 5.96
C ASP A 92 -3.07 -0.89 4.43
N GLU A 93 -3.90 -1.66 3.73
CA GLU A 93 -3.92 -1.74 2.27
C GLU A 93 -5.16 -1.06 1.68
N PHE A 94 -4.94 -0.13 0.75
CA PHE A 94 -5.99 0.67 0.12
C PHE A 94 -5.94 0.54 -1.40
N LEU A 95 -7.05 0.13 -2.01
CA LEU A 95 -7.12 -0.15 -3.44
C LEU A 95 -7.23 1.13 -4.29
N ALA A 96 -6.36 1.24 -5.29
CA ALA A 96 -6.46 2.24 -6.34
C ALA A 96 -6.35 1.60 -7.72
N LEU A 97 -6.89 2.27 -8.72
CA LEU A 97 -6.59 1.98 -10.12
C LEU A 97 -5.24 2.60 -10.48
N SER A 98 -4.36 1.84 -11.11
CA SER A 98 -3.12 2.39 -11.66
C SER A 98 -3.44 3.24 -12.90
N SER A 99 -2.89 4.44 -12.95
CA SER A 99 -2.89 5.27 -14.16
C SER A 99 -1.49 5.83 -14.41
N GLU A 100 -1.24 6.22 -15.65
CA GLU A 100 -0.05 6.98 -16.04
C GLU A 100 0.06 8.30 -15.26
N ARG A 101 -1.09 8.85 -14.85
CA ARG A 101 -1.18 10.05 -14.00
C ARG A 101 -1.36 9.71 -12.51
N GLY A 102 -0.72 8.63 -12.07
CA GLY A 102 -0.73 8.20 -10.66
C GLY A 102 -1.97 7.39 -10.27
N PRO A 103 -2.11 7.02 -8.98
CA PRO A 103 -3.24 6.23 -8.50
C PRO A 103 -4.57 7.01 -8.63
N ARG A 104 -5.61 6.30 -9.04
CA ARG A 104 -6.98 6.80 -9.23
C ARG A 104 -7.93 6.07 -8.29
N PHE A 105 -8.78 6.83 -7.62
CA PHE A 105 -9.71 6.33 -6.60
C PHE A 105 -11.17 6.42 -7.03
N ASP A 106 -11.43 6.65 -8.31
CA ASP A 106 -12.79 6.85 -8.79
C ASP A 106 -13.52 5.51 -8.96
N LYS A 107 -14.71 5.43 -8.36
CA LYS A 107 -15.55 4.23 -8.33
C LYS A 107 -15.87 3.71 -9.73
N ALA A 108 -16.21 4.60 -10.66
CA ALA A 108 -16.65 4.24 -11.99
C ALA A 108 -15.58 3.48 -12.78
N ASN A 109 -14.34 3.98 -12.84
CA ASN A 109 -13.28 3.29 -13.57
C ASN A 109 -12.84 1.99 -12.87
N ILE A 110 -12.81 1.97 -11.52
CA ILE A 110 -12.51 0.74 -10.78
C ILE A 110 -13.56 -0.34 -11.09
N HIS A 111 -14.85 0.01 -11.07
CA HIS A 111 -15.94 -0.92 -11.40
C HIS A 111 -15.90 -1.36 -12.86
N GLN A 112 -15.56 -0.46 -13.79
CA GLN A 112 -15.38 -0.83 -15.20
C GLN A 112 -14.27 -1.88 -15.38
N VAL A 113 -13.17 -1.78 -14.63
CA VAL A 113 -12.14 -2.82 -14.63
C VAL A 113 -12.73 -4.13 -14.14
N PHE A 114 -13.37 -4.17 -12.97
CA PHE A 114 -13.99 -5.41 -12.46
C PHE A 114 -15.00 -6.01 -13.45
N GLU A 115 -15.82 -5.19 -14.12
CA GLU A 115 -16.75 -5.67 -15.15
C GLU A 115 -16.01 -6.35 -16.30
N SER A 116 -14.91 -5.77 -16.78
CA SER A 116 -14.09 -6.40 -17.83
C SER A 116 -13.42 -7.71 -17.39
N LEU A 117 -13.15 -7.87 -16.10
CA LEU A 117 -12.54 -9.08 -15.55
C LEU A 117 -13.52 -10.26 -15.50
N LYS A 118 -14.85 -10.03 -15.56
CA LYS A 118 -15.86 -11.11 -15.49
C LYS A 118 -15.71 -12.13 -16.61
N GLU A 119 -15.27 -11.67 -17.79
CA GLU A 119 -15.03 -12.50 -18.96
C GLU A 119 -13.77 -13.39 -18.83
N HIS A 120 -12.95 -13.15 -17.81
CA HIS A 120 -11.71 -13.87 -17.60
C HIS A 120 -11.88 -14.98 -16.56
N ASN A 121 -11.31 -16.14 -16.87
CA ASN A 121 -11.23 -17.30 -15.97
C ASN A 121 -9.76 -17.50 -15.59
N ALA A 122 -9.29 -16.77 -14.60
CA ALA A 122 -7.88 -16.68 -14.22
C ALA A 122 -7.71 -16.54 -12.70
N THR A 123 -6.50 -16.83 -12.22
CA THR A 123 -6.00 -16.33 -10.94
C THR A 123 -5.66 -14.85 -11.11
N PHE A 124 -6.40 -13.98 -10.46
CA PHE A 124 -6.17 -12.54 -10.57
C PHE A 124 -5.19 -12.05 -9.50
N VAL A 125 -4.25 -11.22 -9.94
CA VAL A 125 -3.27 -10.58 -9.05
C VAL A 125 -3.09 -9.11 -9.39
N LEU A 126 -2.65 -8.34 -8.40
CA LEU A 126 -1.97 -7.06 -8.64
C LEU A 126 -0.52 -7.17 -8.19
N ARG A 127 0.32 -6.28 -8.71
CA ARG A 127 1.79 -6.29 -8.47
C ARG A 127 2.38 -4.92 -8.17
N ARG A 128 1.54 -3.91 -7.96
CA ARG A 128 1.98 -2.51 -7.80
C ARG A 128 1.64 -2.07 -6.40
N VAL A 129 2.65 -1.75 -5.61
CA VAL A 129 2.48 -1.24 -4.24
C VAL A 129 3.21 0.08 -4.08
N LEU A 130 2.53 1.05 -3.50
CA LEU A 130 3.04 2.34 -3.06
C LEU A 130 3.13 2.31 -1.54
N LEU A 131 4.33 2.00 -1.03
CA LEU A 131 4.63 1.94 0.39
C LEU A 131 4.86 3.35 0.94
N ASN A 132 4.13 3.74 1.98
CA ASN A 132 4.29 5.08 2.55
C ASN A 132 5.67 5.27 3.19
N ILE A 133 6.18 6.51 3.10
CA ILE A 133 7.41 6.91 3.78
C ILE A 133 7.05 7.56 5.13
N PRO A 134 7.61 7.08 6.25
CA PRO A 134 7.34 7.67 7.55
C PRO A 134 7.77 9.14 7.59
N GLN A 135 6.93 10.00 8.18
CA GLN A 135 7.16 11.44 8.33
C GLN A 135 7.26 12.26 7.03
N GLU A 136 6.97 11.65 5.88
CA GLU A 136 6.94 12.34 4.59
C GLU A 136 5.57 12.17 3.91
N PRO A 137 4.56 12.95 4.32
CA PRO A 137 3.22 12.83 3.78
C PRO A 137 3.20 12.99 2.26
N GLY A 138 2.55 12.04 1.58
CA GLY A 138 2.45 12.04 0.12
C GLY A 138 3.67 11.47 -0.59
N PHE A 139 4.73 11.06 0.12
CA PHE A 139 5.85 10.33 -0.47
C PHE A 139 5.68 8.82 -0.32
N PHE A 140 5.98 8.10 -1.41
CA PHE A 140 5.82 6.66 -1.50
C PHE A 140 7.01 6.01 -2.18
N ARG A 141 7.43 4.86 -1.66
CA ARG A 141 8.36 3.96 -2.33
C ARG A 141 7.57 2.95 -3.17
N THR A 142 8.03 2.68 -4.38
CA THR A 142 7.42 1.64 -5.22
C THR A 142 7.94 0.26 -4.84
N GLN A 143 7.04 -0.72 -4.79
CA GLN A 143 7.40 -2.13 -4.61
C GLN A 143 6.59 -3.01 -5.55
N ILE A 144 7.22 -4.09 -6.02
CA ILE A 144 6.55 -5.17 -6.77
C ILE A 144 6.24 -6.30 -5.79
N ILE A 145 5.07 -6.21 -5.17
CA ILE A 145 4.55 -7.25 -4.27
C ILE A 145 3.27 -7.79 -4.87
N GLN A 146 3.18 -9.12 -4.95
CA GLN A 146 2.00 -9.79 -5.44
C GLN A 146 0.92 -9.84 -4.35
N LYS A 147 -0.32 -9.52 -4.74
CA LYS A 147 -1.53 -9.73 -3.93
C LYS A 147 -2.63 -10.31 -4.81
N GLY A 148 -3.30 -11.35 -4.32
CA GLY A 148 -4.34 -12.05 -5.06
C GLY A 148 -5.76 -11.59 -4.73
N PHE A 149 -6.66 -11.72 -5.70
CA PHE A 149 -8.10 -11.61 -5.51
C PHE A 149 -8.81 -12.62 -6.42
N PHE A 150 -10.07 -12.93 -6.12
CA PHE A 150 -10.72 -14.13 -6.66
C PHE A 150 -12.07 -13.79 -7.23
N LYS A 151 -12.39 -14.41 -8.37
CA LYS A 151 -13.77 -14.49 -8.88
C LYS A 151 -14.57 -15.44 -7.97
N LYS A 152 -15.87 -15.21 -7.82
CA LYS A 152 -16.77 -16.12 -7.10
C LYS A 152 -16.54 -17.59 -7.50
N GLY A 153 -16.47 -18.48 -6.52
CA GLY A 153 -16.29 -19.92 -6.71
C GLY A 153 -14.90 -20.35 -7.19
N SER A 154 -13.91 -19.44 -7.26
CA SER A 154 -12.57 -19.78 -7.78
C SER A 154 -11.50 -20.01 -6.71
N LEU A 155 -11.72 -19.56 -5.47
CA LEU A 155 -10.72 -19.64 -4.40
C LEU A 155 -10.50 -21.08 -3.93
N VAL A 156 -9.23 -21.50 -3.88
CA VAL A 156 -8.80 -22.79 -3.31
C VAL A 156 -8.11 -22.58 -1.97
N GLU A 157 -7.04 -21.76 -1.95
CA GLU A 157 -6.22 -21.55 -0.76
C GLU A 157 -5.67 -20.11 -0.71
N LEU A 158 -5.47 -19.62 0.51
CA LEU A 158 -4.82 -18.36 0.83
C LEU A 158 -3.70 -18.57 1.84
N ASP A 159 -2.54 -18.01 1.55
CA ASP A 159 -1.49 -17.86 2.55
C ASP A 159 -1.83 -16.69 3.51
N ARG A 160 -1.10 -16.62 4.63
CA ARG A 160 -1.35 -15.62 5.70
C ARG A 160 -1.25 -14.17 5.22
N GLY A 161 -0.35 -13.90 4.26
CA GLY A 161 -0.12 -12.57 3.70
C GLY A 161 -0.85 -12.30 2.39
N PHE A 162 -1.62 -13.27 1.87
CA PHE A 162 -2.35 -13.20 0.60
C PHE A 162 -1.44 -12.98 -0.64
N HIS A 163 -0.17 -13.37 -0.54
CA HIS A 163 0.84 -13.19 -1.59
C HIS A 163 0.85 -14.33 -2.62
N ASN A 164 0.39 -15.51 -2.21
CA ASN A 164 0.41 -16.73 -3.01
C ASN A 164 -1.01 -17.24 -3.22
N PRO A 165 -1.81 -16.56 -4.05
CA PRO A 165 -3.19 -16.97 -4.30
C PRO A 165 -3.22 -18.30 -5.03
N VAL A 166 -4.04 -19.23 -4.55
CA VAL A 166 -4.33 -20.49 -5.24
C VAL A 166 -5.80 -20.48 -5.65
N SER A 167 -6.04 -20.59 -6.95
CA SER A 167 -7.39 -20.69 -7.51
C SER A 167 -7.55 -21.96 -8.34
N ILE A 168 -8.77 -22.24 -8.78
CA ILE A 168 -9.06 -23.33 -9.74
C ILE A 168 -8.44 -23.11 -11.14
N PHE A 169 -7.80 -21.96 -11.39
CA PHE A 169 -7.11 -21.61 -12.62
C PHE A 169 -5.58 -21.47 -12.39
N PRO A 170 -4.85 -22.55 -12.04
CA PRO A 170 -3.45 -22.47 -11.61
C PRO A 170 -2.48 -22.03 -12.72
N GLU A 171 -2.83 -22.26 -13.99
CA GLU A 171 -1.99 -21.96 -15.15
C GLU A 171 -2.33 -20.62 -15.82
N ASN A 172 -3.50 -20.03 -15.51
CA ASN A 172 -3.94 -18.78 -16.14
C ASN A 172 -3.88 -17.64 -15.13
N TRP A 173 -2.92 -16.73 -15.31
CA TRP A 173 -2.70 -15.60 -14.43
C TRP A 173 -3.05 -14.30 -15.14
N PHE A 174 -3.77 -13.43 -14.43
CA PHE A 174 -4.12 -12.11 -14.94
C PHE A 174 -3.63 -11.03 -13.97
N VAL A 175 -2.72 -10.17 -14.44
CA VAL A 175 -2.26 -9.01 -13.67
C VAL A 175 -3.22 -7.85 -13.91
N ALA A 176 -4.10 -7.61 -12.94
CA ALA A 176 -5.05 -6.51 -12.99
C ALA A 176 -4.34 -5.14 -12.83
N PRO A 177 -4.87 -4.08 -13.45
CA PRO A 177 -4.25 -2.75 -13.44
C PRO A 177 -4.51 -2.00 -12.12
N PHE A 178 -4.45 -2.67 -10.98
CA PHE A 178 -4.60 -2.07 -9.66
C PHE A 178 -3.25 -1.77 -9.01
N THR A 179 -3.25 -0.77 -8.14
CA THR A 179 -2.16 -0.42 -7.22
C THR A 179 -2.69 -0.43 -5.80
N LEU A 180 -1.92 -0.94 -4.84
CA LEU A 180 -2.21 -0.75 -3.43
C LEU A 180 -1.40 0.43 -2.88
N ILE A 181 -2.08 1.34 -2.17
CA ILE A 181 -1.41 2.21 -1.22
C ILE A 181 -1.25 1.41 0.06
N HIS A 182 -0.01 1.20 0.51
CA HIS A 182 0.30 0.37 1.67
C HIS A 182 0.86 1.25 2.79
N LEU A 183 0.07 1.42 3.85
CA LEU A 183 0.38 2.25 5.02
C LEU A 183 1.02 1.43 6.15
N HIS A 184 2.00 0.62 5.78
CA HIS A 184 2.73 -0.28 6.68
C HIS A 184 3.56 0.50 7.72
N ASN A 185 4.13 1.64 7.31
CA ASN A 185 4.98 2.44 8.18
C ASN A 185 4.14 3.42 9.00
N ARG A 186 4.34 3.45 10.33
CA ARG A 186 3.67 4.44 11.18
C ARG A 186 4.43 5.76 11.16
N TYR A 187 3.74 6.86 11.45
CA TYR A 187 4.35 8.19 11.48
C TYR A 187 5.49 8.28 12.52
N ARG A 188 5.31 7.68 13.70
CA ARG A 188 6.32 7.63 14.76
C ARG A 188 6.98 6.27 14.81
N TYR A 189 8.27 6.25 15.10
CA TYR A 189 9.01 5.00 15.19
C TYR A 189 8.54 4.14 16.36
N GLU A 190 8.17 4.76 17.49
CA GLU A 190 7.64 4.06 18.66
C GLU A 190 6.31 3.36 18.37
N ASP A 191 5.47 3.95 17.52
CA ASP A 191 4.21 3.33 17.08
C ASP A 191 4.48 2.10 16.20
N THR A 192 5.53 2.16 15.37
CA THR A 192 6.01 1.00 14.59
C THR A 192 6.52 -0.11 15.50
N GLN A 193 7.31 0.22 16.54
CA GLN A 193 7.79 -0.75 17.52
C GLN A 193 6.64 -1.38 18.33
N LYS A 194 5.66 -0.57 18.75
CA LYS A 194 4.46 -1.05 19.45
C LYS A 194 3.68 -2.04 18.57
N TYR A 195 3.49 -1.70 17.30
CA TYR A 195 2.82 -2.58 16.33
C TYR A 195 3.58 -3.89 16.12
N ALA A 196 4.91 -3.80 15.90
CA ALA A 196 5.78 -4.95 15.75
C ALA A 196 5.72 -5.87 16.99
N ARG A 197 5.68 -5.29 18.19
CA ARG A 197 5.53 -6.04 19.45
C ARG A 197 4.23 -6.82 19.50
N GLN A 198 3.10 -6.19 19.19
CA GLN A 198 1.79 -6.86 19.15
C GLN A 198 1.77 -8.02 18.16
N LYS A 199 2.44 -7.89 17.01
CA LYS A 199 2.57 -8.99 16.04
C LYS A 199 3.47 -10.12 16.56
N LEU A 200 4.57 -9.77 17.23
CA LEU A 200 5.51 -10.74 17.80
C LEU A 200 4.92 -11.57 18.94
N GLU A 201 3.99 -11.02 19.72
CA GLU A 201 3.29 -11.73 20.81
C GLU A 201 2.58 -13.02 20.35
N HIS A 202 2.28 -13.15 19.06
CA HIS A 202 1.73 -14.39 18.48
C HIS A 202 2.76 -15.49 18.24
N TYR A 203 4.06 -15.17 18.25
CA TYR A 203 5.15 -16.10 17.94
C TYR A 203 6.05 -16.35 19.14
N ILE A 204 6.39 -15.29 19.88
CA ILE A 204 7.36 -15.31 20.97
C ILE A 204 6.95 -14.32 22.06
N ASN A 205 7.61 -14.38 23.22
CA ASN A 205 7.58 -13.28 24.17
C ASN A 205 8.56 -12.17 23.71
N PRO A 206 8.10 -10.99 23.27
CA PRO A 206 8.99 -9.93 22.78
C PRO A 206 9.83 -9.27 23.89
N ASP A 207 9.49 -9.49 25.16
CA ASP A 207 10.27 -9.03 26.31
C ASP A 207 11.35 -10.02 26.76
N ASP A 208 11.41 -11.21 26.16
CA ASP A 208 12.50 -12.16 26.35
C ASP A 208 13.62 -11.87 25.33
N PRO A 209 14.79 -11.35 25.76
CA PRO A 209 15.88 -11.00 24.85
C PRO A 209 16.43 -12.20 24.09
N GLN A 210 16.40 -13.40 24.69
CA GLN A 210 16.88 -14.61 24.03
C GLN A 210 15.90 -15.04 22.95
N ALA A 211 14.60 -15.08 23.26
CA ALA A 211 13.56 -15.42 22.28
C ALA A 211 13.57 -14.43 21.09
N LEU A 212 13.75 -13.13 21.35
CA LEU A 212 13.85 -12.11 20.30
C LEU A 212 15.14 -12.27 19.47
N ALA A 213 16.26 -12.65 20.11
CA ALA A 213 17.52 -12.90 19.41
C ALA A 213 17.47 -14.17 18.53
N GLU A 214 16.72 -15.19 18.92
CA GLU A 214 16.55 -16.45 18.18
C GLU A 214 15.48 -16.36 17.09
N TYR A 215 14.51 -15.44 17.22
CA TYR A 215 13.48 -15.23 16.21
C TYR A 215 14.08 -14.78 14.88
N ASP A 216 13.67 -15.46 13.80
CA ASP A 216 14.06 -15.18 12.42
C ASP A 216 12.83 -14.72 11.63
N GLY A 217 12.46 -13.46 11.83
CA GLY A 217 11.31 -12.87 11.18
C GLY A 217 11.40 -11.35 11.09
N PRO A 218 10.53 -10.74 10.27
CA PRO A 218 10.71 -9.37 9.78
C PRO A 218 10.64 -8.32 10.89
N PHE A 219 9.87 -8.57 11.94
CA PHE A 219 9.62 -7.61 13.02
C PHE A 219 10.80 -7.38 13.97
N LYS A 220 11.76 -8.30 14.02
CA LYS A 220 12.94 -8.20 14.90
C LYS A 220 13.78 -6.96 14.64
N THR A 221 13.88 -6.58 13.36
CA THR A 221 14.75 -5.48 12.90
C THR A 221 14.41 -4.16 13.59
N TYR A 222 13.13 -3.89 13.87
CA TYR A 222 12.67 -2.68 14.58
C TYR A 222 13.11 -2.59 16.05
N PHE A 223 13.64 -3.67 16.64
CA PHE A 223 14.18 -3.66 17.99
C PHE A 223 15.72 -3.60 18.01
N GLN A 224 16.35 -3.70 16.84
CA GLN A 224 17.81 -3.73 16.69
C GLN A 224 18.37 -2.45 16.06
N MET A 225 17.54 -1.67 15.37
CA MET A 225 17.93 -0.41 14.74
C MET A 225 17.55 0.81 15.60
N SER A 226 18.33 1.88 15.48
CA SER A 226 17.96 3.19 16.03
C SER A 226 16.84 3.84 15.20
N GLU A 227 16.14 4.84 15.75
CA GLU A 227 15.19 5.65 14.98
C GLU A 227 15.87 6.37 13.80
N GLU A 228 17.12 6.81 14.00
CA GLU A 228 17.91 7.45 12.96
C GLU A 228 18.19 6.49 11.80
N ASP A 229 18.63 5.26 12.10
CA ASP A 229 18.85 4.22 11.09
C ASP A 229 17.54 3.86 10.36
N TYR A 230 16.43 3.74 11.11
CA TYR A 230 15.11 3.49 10.53
C TYR A 230 14.73 4.59 9.53
N ARG A 231 14.91 5.87 9.89
CA ARG A 231 14.63 7.00 9.01
C ARG A 231 15.56 7.05 7.80
N ASN A 232 16.86 6.84 8.01
CA ASN A 232 17.86 6.85 6.94
C ASN A 232 17.59 5.77 5.88
N GLY A 233 16.99 4.64 6.28
CA GLY A 233 16.56 3.58 5.37
C GLY A 233 15.50 4.02 4.33
N TYR A 234 14.78 5.11 4.58
CA TYR A 234 13.82 5.68 3.63
C TYR A 234 14.35 6.93 2.92
N GLN A 235 14.98 7.83 3.68
CA GLN A 235 15.42 9.13 3.16
C GLN A 235 16.50 9.02 2.09
N THR A 236 17.28 7.94 2.10
CA THR A 236 18.37 7.70 1.11
C THR A 236 17.91 7.00 -0.16
N THR A 237 16.64 6.60 -0.25
CA THR A 237 16.10 5.83 -1.38
C THR A 237 15.25 6.70 -2.30
N ALA A 238 15.26 6.37 -3.59
CA ALA A 238 14.39 7.04 -4.55
C ALA A 238 12.91 6.78 -4.23
N CYS A 239 12.09 7.81 -4.38
CA CYS A 239 10.65 7.73 -4.05
C CYS A 239 9.82 8.64 -4.95
N LEU A 240 8.49 8.59 -4.78
CA LEU A 240 7.52 9.35 -5.53
C LEU A 240 6.70 10.24 -4.62
N PHE A 241 6.62 11.52 -4.95
CA PHE A 241 5.64 12.42 -4.38
C PHE A 241 4.32 12.35 -5.16
N ILE A 242 3.25 11.95 -4.50
CA ILE A 242 1.91 11.73 -5.06
C ILE A 242 0.85 12.40 -4.15
N PRO A 243 0.64 13.72 -4.27
CA PRO A 243 -0.24 14.47 -3.36
C PRO A 243 -1.74 14.15 -3.54
N SER A 244 -2.11 13.51 -4.65
CA SER A 244 -3.49 13.09 -4.90
C SER A 244 -3.98 12.04 -3.88
N VAL A 245 -3.07 11.23 -3.32
CA VAL A 245 -3.41 10.26 -2.26
C VAL A 245 -3.88 10.99 -1.00
N LEU A 246 -3.16 12.04 -0.57
CA LEU A 246 -3.56 12.85 0.59
C LEU A 246 -4.92 13.51 0.36
N THR A 247 -5.09 14.12 -0.83
CA THR A 247 -6.33 14.80 -1.21
C THR A 247 -7.53 13.85 -1.19
N HIS A 248 -7.35 12.61 -1.60
CA HIS A 248 -8.41 11.59 -1.56
C HIS A 248 -8.85 11.27 -0.12
N PHE A 249 -7.90 11.01 0.78
CA PHE A 249 -8.23 10.73 2.19
C PHE A 249 -8.79 11.95 2.93
N GLU A 250 -8.33 13.16 2.61
CA GLU A 250 -8.96 14.40 3.08
C GLU A 250 -10.42 14.52 2.64
N ALA A 251 -10.73 14.17 1.39
CA ALA A 251 -12.09 14.21 0.86
C ALA A 251 -13.03 13.20 1.54
N LEU A 252 -12.47 12.08 2.01
CA LEU A 252 -13.15 11.10 2.86
C LEU A 252 -13.22 11.51 4.33
N GLN A 253 -12.76 12.72 4.69
CA GLN A 253 -12.69 13.24 6.06
C GLN A 253 -11.81 12.40 6.99
N CYS A 254 -10.87 11.64 6.44
CA CYS A 254 -9.90 10.89 7.22
C CYS A 254 -8.85 11.83 7.83
N ASN A 255 -8.35 11.48 9.01
CA ASN A 255 -7.26 12.21 9.65
C ASN A 255 -5.92 11.88 8.99
N THR A 256 -5.57 12.59 7.92
CA THR A 256 -4.34 12.38 7.16
C THR A 256 -3.08 12.62 7.98
N THR A 257 -3.14 13.42 9.04
CA THR A 257 -2.01 13.59 9.98
C THR A 257 -1.67 12.30 10.71
N LEU A 258 -2.68 11.53 11.15
CA LEU A 258 -2.45 10.24 11.80
C LEU A 258 -2.03 9.15 10.82
N MET A 259 -2.55 9.20 9.59
CA MET A 259 -2.24 8.20 8.56
C MET A 259 -0.86 8.37 7.93
N PHE A 260 -0.50 9.62 7.59
CA PHE A 260 0.68 9.92 6.77
C PHE A 260 1.72 10.79 7.49
N GLY A 261 1.35 11.39 8.62
CA GLY A 261 2.16 12.41 9.29
C GLY A 261 1.70 13.84 8.97
N ASN A 262 2.31 14.80 9.65
CA ASN A 262 1.90 16.20 9.56
C ASN A 262 2.36 16.85 8.24
N ALA A 263 1.44 17.13 7.30
CA ALA A 263 1.76 17.78 6.03
C ALA A 263 2.42 19.16 6.18
N ALA A 264 2.27 19.84 7.32
CA ALA A 264 2.96 21.10 7.59
C ALA A 264 4.49 20.94 7.75
N THR A 265 4.99 19.72 7.95
CA THR A 265 6.44 19.44 7.94
C THR A 265 7.00 19.34 6.53
N LEU A 266 6.15 19.24 5.49
CA LEU A 266 6.60 19.29 4.12
C LEU A 266 7.19 20.67 3.79
N ARG A 267 8.26 20.68 2.99
CA ARG A 267 8.80 21.90 2.39
C ARG A 267 7.68 22.61 1.63
N THR A 268 7.68 23.95 1.66
CA THR A 268 6.64 24.80 1.07
C THR A 268 6.30 24.47 -0.37
N GLU A 269 7.29 24.00 -1.14
CA GLU A 269 7.18 23.61 -2.53
C GLU A 269 6.37 22.33 -2.74
N PHE A 270 6.15 21.51 -1.70
CA PHE A 270 5.31 20.31 -1.75
C PHE A 270 3.97 20.48 -1.02
N GLN A 271 3.73 21.66 -0.43
CA GLN A 271 2.46 21.94 0.22
C GLN A 271 1.35 22.15 -0.81
N LYS A 272 0.11 21.83 -0.42
CA LYS A 272 -1.08 21.97 -1.27
C LYS A 272 -1.20 23.41 -1.81
N GLY A 273 -1.43 23.54 -3.12
CA GLY A 273 -1.52 24.84 -3.82
C GLY A 273 -0.16 25.44 -4.22
N SER A 274 0.94 24.74 -4.02
CA SER A 274 2.24 25.08 -4.60
C SER A 274 2.35 24.55 -6.03
N LEU A 275 3.23 25.17 -6.83
CA LEU A 275 3.46 24.77 -8.22
C LEU A 275 3.88 23.30 -8.37
N LEU A 276 4.77 22.77 -7.51
CA LEU A 276 5.18 21.36 -7.63
C LEU A 276 4.08 20.41 -7.19
N ALA A 277 3.28 20.75 -6.18
CA ALA A 277 2.14 19.92 -5.80
C ALA A 277 1.09 19.84 -6.92
N ASP A 278 0.80 20.97 -7.58
CA ASP A 278 -0.15 21.02 -8.70
C ASP A 278 0.39 20.28 -9.93
N LEU A 279 1.69 20.43 -10.22
CA LEU A 279 2.37 19.70 -11.28
C LEU A 279 2.36 18.19 -11.00
N ALA A 280 2.71 17.77 -9.79
CA ALA A 280 2.69 16.37 -9.37
C ALA A 280 1.29 15.77 -9.48
N ALA A 281 0.25 16.50 -9.04
CA ALA A 281 -1.13 16.06 -9.14
C ALA A 281 -1.58 15.86 -10.60
N THR A 282 -1.06 16.67 -11.53
CA THR A 282 -1.42 16.60 -12.95
C THR A 282 -0.64 15.51 -13.70
N ALA A 283 0.64 15.33 -13.38
CA ALA A 283 1.54 14.40 -14.05
C ALA A 283 1.53 12.99 -13.45
N GLY A 284 0.95 12.80 -12.27
CA GLY A 284 0.89 11.51 -11.59
C GLY A 284 1.98 11.24 -10.56
N GLY A 285 2.92 12.16 -10.44
CA GLY A 285 3.88 12.22 -9.36
C GLY A 285 5.18 12.88 -9.77
N ILE A 286 6.01 13.20 -8.78
CA ILE A 286 7.39 13.66 -8.99
C ILE A 286 8.32 12.67 -8.31
N ALA A 287 9.27 12.13 -9.06
CA ALA A 287 10.29 11.26 -8.50
C ALA A 287 11.35 12.10 -7.78
N ARG A 288 11.75 11.65 -6.59
CA ARG A 288 12.85 12.20 -5.80
C ARG A 288 14.00 11.21 -5.80
N PHE A 289 15.21 11.71 -6.04
CA PHE A 289 16.46 10.98 -5.96
C PHE A 289 17.39 11.65 -4.96
N VAL A 290 18.21 10.85 -4.29
CA VAL A 290 19.30 11.36 -3.45
C VAL A 290 20.58 11.35 -4.25
N THR A 291 21.20 12.51 -4.38
CA THR A 291 22.48 12.69 -5.05
C THR A 291 23.45 13.44 -4.14
N THR A 292 24.69 13.60 -4.60
CA THR A 292 25.71 14.35 -3.87
C THR A 292 25.91 15.71 -4.54
N ASN A 293 25.95 16.77 -3.74
CA ASN A 293 26.35 18.09 -4.20
C ASN A 293 27.83 18.05 -4.63
N PRO A 294 28.16 18.34 -5.91
CA PRO A 294 29.54 18.29 -6.39
C PRO A 294 30.49 19.28 -5.69
N GLU A 295 29.98 20.38 -5.17
CA GLU A 295 30.77 21.45 -4.55
C GLU A 295 31.04 21.18 -3.07
N THR A 296 30.04 20.68 -2.34
CA THR A 296 30.13 20.51 -0.88
C THR A 296 30.29 19.06 -0.43
N GLY A 297 30.04 18.08 -1.31
CA GLY A 297 29.97 16.67 -0.95
C GLY A 297 28.74 16.30 -0.08
N ALA A 298 27.86 17.25 0.22
CA ALA A 298 26.66 17.00 1.02
C ALA A 298 25.58 16.27 0.21
N ALA A 299 24.68 15.55 0.89
CA ALA A 299 23.49 15.00 0.24
C ALA A 299 22.60 16.13 -0.32
N ARG A 300 21.98 15.89 -1.46
CA ARG A 300 20.97 16.78 -2.05
C ARG A 300 19.85 15.95 -2.67
N TYR A 301 18.66 16.54 -2.78
CA TYR A 301 17.55 15.91 -3.49
C TYR A 301 17.42 16.45 -4.90
N GLU A 302 17.30 15.54 -5.87
CA GLU A 302 16.94 15.86 -7.24
C GLU A 302 15.53 15.37 -7.54
N PHE A 303 14.77 16.22 -8.20
CA PHE A 303 13.37 15.97 -8.52
C PHE A 303 13.17 15.95 -10.02
N ILE A 304 12.38 15.00 -10.48
CA ILE A 304 12.11 14.82 -11.89
C ILE A 304 10.67 14.38 -12.12
N LEU A 305 10.04 14.98 -13.12
CA LEU A 305 8.72 14.58 -13.56
C LEU A 305 8.82 13.23 -14.26
N TYR A 306 8.15 12.23 -13.70
CA TYR A 306 8.05 10.93 -14.35
C TYR A 306 6.84 10.90 -15.29
N ASP A 307 7.07 10.47 -16.51
CA ASP A 307 6.04 10.27 -17.53
C ASP A 307 6.13 8.81 -17.99
N ALA A 308 5.12 8.01 -17.64
CA ALA A 308 5.13 6.58 -17.91
C ALA A 308 5.15 6.26 -19.42
N GLU A 309 4.41 7.03 -20.22
CA GLU A 309 4.30 6.83 -21.67
C GLU A 309 5.62 7.20 -22.35
N SER A 310 6.16 8.38 -22.02
CA SER A 310 7.45 8.81 -22.54
C SER A 310 8.57 7.87 -22.12
N TYR A 311 8.60 7.42 -20.85
CA TYR A 311 9.60 6.47 -20.38
C TYR A 311 9.53 5.16 -21.16
N GLY A 312 8.32 4.62 -21.37
CA GLY A 312 8.12 3.39 -22.13
C GLY A 312 8.54 3.50 -23.59
N ARG A 313 8.25 4.62 -24.27
CA ARG A 313 8.66 4.85 -25.66
C ARG A 313 10.17 4.93 -25.84
N HIS A 314 10.88 5.54 -24.90
CA HIS A 314 12.33 5.71 -24.99
C HIS A 314 13.13 4.49 -24.51
N ASN A 315 12.49 3.62 -23.70
CA ASN A 315 13.15 2.48 -23.07
C ASN A 315 12.35 1.18 -23.38
N PRO A 316 12.23 0.79 -24.66
CA PRO A 316 11.44 -0.38 -25.06
C PRO A 316 11.98 -1.69 -24.48
N ASP A 317 13.27 -1.74 -24.15
CA ASP A 317 13.91 -2.85 -23.44
C ASP A 317 13.29 -3.07 -22.06
N ILE A 318 12.90 -2.00 -21.37
CA ILE A 318 12.29 -2.08 -20.03
C ILE A 318 10.82 -2.50 -20.12
N VAL A 319 10.10 -2.02 -21.12
CA VAL A 319 8.70 -2.43 -21.36
C VAL A 319 8.60 -3.92 -21.72
N GLN A 320 9.64 -4.49 -22.32
CA GLN A 320 9.73 -5.92 -22.64
C GLN A 320 10.36 -6.75 -21.52
N HIS A 321 10.90 -6.12 -20.48
CA HIS A 321 11.61 -6.81 -19.42
C HIS A 321 10.64 -7.61 -18.53
N PRO A 322 10.85 -8.92 -18.28
CA PRO A 322 9.90 -9.76 -17.53
C PRO A 322 9.55 -9.22 -16.12
N HIS A 323 10.50 -8.54 -15.48
CA HIS A 323 10.30 -7.98 -14.14
C HIS A 323 9.66 -6.59 -14.15
N TYR A 324 10.00 -5.74 -15.13
CA TYR A 324 9.61 -4.32 -15.14
C TYR A 324 8.47 -3.98 -16.09
N THR A 325 8.11 -4.90 -16.99
CA THR A 325 7.04 -4.72 -17.99
C THR A 325 5.72 -4.27 -17.37
N THR A 326 5.39 -4.76 -16.18
CA THR A 326 4.16 -4.39 -15.46
C THR A 326 4.23 -3.00 -14.86
N TRP A 327 5.41 -2.47 -14.55
CA TRP A 327 5.56 -1.15 -13.96
C TRP A 327 6.97 -0.56 -14.20
N PRO A 328 7.24 0.00 -15.39
CA PRO A 328 8.55 0.55 -15.75
C PRO A 328 9.06 1.65 -14.81
N LEU A 329 8.16 2.26 -14.04
CA LEU A 329 8.48 3.25 -13.00
C LEU A 329 9.42 2.68 -11.94
N VAL A 330 9.28 1.40 -11.58
CA VAL A 330 10.17 0.75 -10.61
C VAL A 330 11.59 0.74 -11.14
N HIS A 331 11.79 0.35 -12.40
CA HIS A 331 13.10 0.42 -13.05
C HIS A 331 13.66 1.84 -13.03
N PHE A 332 12.84 2.84 -13.36
CA PHE A 332 13.31 4.23 -13.38
C PHE A 332 13.85 4.69 -12.02
N LEU A 333 13.14 4.37 -10.94
CA LEU A 333 13.52 4.74 -9.58
C LEU A 333 14.75 3.96 -9.08
N GLU A 334 14.88 2.68 -9.44
CA GLU A 334 15.97 1.83 -8.96
C GLU A 334 17.27 1.98 -9.77
N HIS A 335 17.16 2.17 -11.08
CA HIS A 335 18.29 2.09 -12.02
C HIS A 335 18.27 3.19 -13.07
N GLY A 336 17.11 3.46 -13.67
CA GLY A 336 17.00 4.29 -14.87
C GLY A 336 17.54 5.71 -14.70
N PHE A 337 17.39 6.31 -13.52
CA PHE A 337 17.98 7.62 -13.25
C PHE A 337 19.51 7.60 -13.24
N ALA A 338 20.12 6.62 -12.55
CA ALA A 338 21.58 6.47 -12.51
C ALA A 338 22.17 6.11 -13.89
N GLU A 339 21.41 5.37 -14.69
CA GLU A 339 21.72 5.05 -16.09
C GLU A 339 21.50 6.23 -17.05
N GLN A 340 21.01 7.38 -16.58
CA GLN A 340 20.66 8.54 -17.41
C GLN A 340 19.62 8.22 -18.50
N ARG A 341 18.71 7.28 -18.22
CA ARG A 341 17.59 6.96 -19.13
C ARG A 341 16.69 8.18 -19.28
N LYS A 342 16.32 8.50 -20.52
CA LYS A 342 15.38 9.58 -20.79
C LYS A 342 13.99 9.22 -20.27
N CYS A 343 13.44 10.07 -19.39
CA CYS A 343 12.18 9.78 -18.70
C CYS A 343 10.96 10.58 -19.16
N ASN A 344 11.16 11.76 -19.74
CA ASN A 344 10.08 12.58 -20.26
C ASN A 344 10.57 13.35 -21.50
N ASP A 345 9.62 13.82 -22.32
CA ASP A 345 9.91 14.66 -23.49
C ASP A 345 9.85 16.16 -23.20
N MET A 346 9.14 16.55 -22.14
CA MET A 346 8.80 17.95 -21.88
C MET A 346 9.78 18.69 -20.96
N PHE A 347 10.46 17.98 -20.07
CA PHE A 347 11.33 18.53 -19.02
C PHE A 347 12.71 17.85 -19.06
N PRO A 348 13.64 18.37 -19.89
CA PRO A 348 14.87 17.66 -20.22
C PRO A 348 15.87 17.54 -19.06
N ALA A 349 15.68 18.24 -17.93
CA ALA A 349 16.60 18.21 -16.81
C ALA A 349 15.89 18.07 -15.46
N PRO A 350 16.43 17.25 -14.53
CA PRO A 350 16.00 17.28 -13.13
C PRO A 350 16.26 18.67 -12.54
N PHE A 351 15.44 19.06 -11.57
CA PHE A 351 15.71 20.25 -10.77
C PHE A 351 16.15 19.81 -9.37
N ALA A 352 17.18 20.47 -8.84
CA ALA A 352 17.71 20.17 -7.52
C ALA A 352 17.04 21.09 -6.48
N LEU A 353 16.63 20.51 -5.35
CA LEU A 353 16.38 21.26 -4.13
C LEU A 353 17.48 20.86 -3.15
N ILE A 354 18.24 21.83 -2.68
CA ILE A 354 19.23 21.58 -1.64
C ILE A 354 18.47 21.30 -0.35
N ASP A 355 18.78 20.17 0.30
CA ASP A 355 18.28 19.89 1.63
C ASP A 355 18.94 20.88 2.60
N PRO A 356 18.19 21.78 3.25
CA PRO A 356 18.75 22.56 4.34
C PRO A 356 18.89 21.58 5.51
N ALA A 357 20.10 21.07 5.69
CA ALA A 357 20.50 20.15 6.76
C ALA A 357 19.73 20.29 8.08
#